data_AF-A0A6A5NKB8-F1
#
_entry.id   AF-A0A6A5NKB8-F1
#
_cell.length_a   1.000
_cell.length_b   1.000
_cell.length_c   1.000
_cell.angle_alpha   90.00
_cell.angle_beta   90.00
_cell.angle_gamma   90.00
#
_symmetry.space_group_name_H-M   'P 1'
#
loop_
_entity.id
_entity.type
_entity.pdbx_description
1 polymer ?
#
loop_
_entity_poly.entity_id
_entity_poly.type
_entity_poly.pdbx_seq_one_letter_code
_entity_poly.pdbx_strand_id
1 'polypeptide(L)'
;MALNICSITTTSIIVLLASFFIILRATPTQEPESPDIDLLEFPLNLEYLEAEFFLFGSLGHGLDVVAPGLAHGGHPPIGARLAKLGFLVKDIILQFGLQEVGHLRAIKSRVRGFPRPLLNLSSAAFGQVMDNAFGRPLHPHFDPYANEINYLLASYVIPYIGLTGYVGTNPELQHATSKKLVAGLLGVEAGQDAVIRALLYERRAQIVHPYGVTVAEFTNRISILRNRLGNTGLKDEGLVVPILQGSEGRVSGNILSADKDSLSYSRTPAEILRILYGGGDEHVPGGFYPNGGDGHIARSYLNN
;
A
#
# COMPACT_ATOMS: atom_id res chain seq x y z
N MET A 1 -35.19 53.14 62.13
CA MET A 1 -34.00 53.41 61.30
C MET A 1 -33.57 52.08 60.70
N ALA A 2 -34.15 51.71 59.56
CA ALA A 2 -33.88 50.44 58.87
C ALA A 2 -33.30 50.79 57.49
N LEU A 3 -32.07 50.36 57.24
CA LEU A 3 -31.30 50.65 56.04
C LEU A 3 -31.61 49.62 54.94
N ASN A 4 -32.03 50.14 53.79
CA ASN A 4 -32.04 49.45 52.50
C ASN A 4 -30.62 49.05 52.10
N ILE A 5 -30.39 47.75 51.88
CA ILE A 5 -29.26 47.22 51.11
C ILE A 5 -29.89 46.32 50.04
N CYS A 6 -30.32 46.91 48.93
CA CYS A 6 -29.55 47.10 47.71
C CYS A 6 -29.29 45.77 46.97
N SER A 7 -30.21 45.49 46.06
CA SER A 7 -30.29 44.38 45.12
C SER A 7 -29.28 44.55 43.96
N ILE A 8 -28.03 44.14 44.14
CA ILE A 8 -27.01 44.18 43.04
C ILE A 8 -26.23 42.86 42.86
N THR A 9 -26.61 41.74 43.47
CA THR A 9 -25.82 40.50 43.36
C THR A 9 -26.39 39.42 42.45
N THR A 10 -27.62 39.57 41.93
CA THR A 10 -28.25 38.52 41.10
C THR A 10 -28.14 38.75 39.59
N THR A 11 -27.84 39.97 39.15
CA THR A 11 -27.79 40.31 37.71
C THR A 11 -26.45 39.94 37.05
N SER A 12 -25.36 39.85 37.81
CA SER A 12 -24.02 39.59 37.25
C SER A 12 -23.73 38.11 36.95
N ILE A 13 -24.45 37.17 37.55
CA ILE A 13 -24.24 35.72 37.34
C ILE A 13 -24.95 35.22 36.07
N ILE A 14 -26.10 35.81 35.72
CA ILE A 14 -26.86 35.43 34.51
C ILE A 14 -26.15 35.90 33.24
N VAL A 15 -25.45 37.03 33.27
CA VAL A 15 -24.64 37.50 32.13
C VAL A 15 -23.40 36.62 31.92
N LEU A 16 -22.78 36.12 33.00
CA LEU A 16 -21.61 35.22 32.92
C LEU A 16 -21.98 33.82 32.40
N LEU A 17 -23.17 33.31 32.75
CA LEU A 17 -23.70 32.04 32.24
C LEU A 17 -24.24 32.15 30.81
N ALA A 18 -24.79 33.30 30.41
CA ALA A 18 -25.19 33.56 29.02
C ALA A 18 -24.00 33.70 28.08
N SER A 19 -22.85 34.21 28.56
CA SER A 19 -21.60 34.24 27.77
C SER A 19 -20.97 32.87 27.53
N PHE A 20 -21.38 31.82 28.27
CA PHE A 20 -20.94 30.43 28.01
C PHE A 20 -21.82 29.71 26.98
N PHE A 21 -23.03 30.25 26.71
CA PHE A 21 -24.00 29.69 25.76
C PHE A 21 -24.14 30.49 24.46
N ILE A 22 -23.39 31.60 24.29
CA ILE A 22 -23.04 32.08 22.95
C ILE A 22 -21.97 31.15 22.41
N ILE A 23 -22.47 29.97 22.06
CA ILE A 23 -21.91 29.01 21.15
C ILE A 23 -21.20 29.81 20.07
N LEU A 24 -19.87 29.70 20.08
CA LEU A 24 -19.06 29.82 18.88
C LEU A 24 -19.67 28.83 17.88
N ARG A 25 -20.69 29.24 17.14
CA ARG A 25 -20.90 28.76 15.78
C ARG A 25 -19.75 29.37 14.99
N ALA A 26 -18.54 28.87 15.25
CA ALA A 26 -17.55 28.84 14.22
C ALA A 26 -18.24 28.05 13.11
N THR A 27 -18.63 28.74 12.03
CA THR A 27 -18.59 28.11 10.71
C THR A 27 -17.32 27.28 10.70
N PRO A 28 -17.36 25.97 10.37
CA PRO A 28 -16.14 25.20 10.27
C PRO A 28 -15.27 25.96 9.29
N THR A 29 -14.28 26.68 9.82
CA THR A 29 -13.22 27.25 9.03
C THR A 29 -12.60 26.02 8.44
N GLN A 30 -12.78 25.83 7.14
CA GLN A 30 -12.08 24.79 6.41
C GLN A 30 -10.62 25.00 6.79
N GLU A 31 -10.08 24.12 7.66
CA GLU A 31 -8.66 24.17 7.97
C GLU A 31 -7.98 24.20 6.61
N PRO A 32 -7.01 25.10 6.39
CA PRO A 32 -6.28 25.12 5.14
C PRO A 32 -5.86 23.68 4.87
N GLU A 33 -6.26 23.20 3.69
CA GLU A 33 -5.98 21.84 3.26
C GLU A 33 -4.49 21.58 3.50
N SER A 34 -4.19 20.53 4.28
CA SER A 34 -2.82 20.24 4.67
C SER A 34 -1.98 20.16 3.39
N PRO A 35 -0.79 20.80 3.35
CA PRO A 35 0.10 20.69 2.19
C PRO A 35 0.51 19.23 1.91
N ASP A 36 0.30 18.34 2.89
CA ASP A 36 0.57 16.91 2.76
C ASP A 36 -0.61 16.11 2.17
N ILE A 37 -1.77 16.71 1.87
CA ILE A 37 -2.98 15.96 1.46
C ILE A 37 -2.70 15.06 0.26
N ASP A 38 -2.12 15.62 -0.79
CA ASP A 38 -1.83 14.88 -2.01
C ASP A 38 -0.88 13.70 -1.77
N LEU A 39 0.11 13.91 -0.90
CA LEU A 39 1.08 12.89 -0.47
C LEU A 39 0.43 11.79 0.38
N LEU A 40 -0.56 12.12 1.19
CA LEU A 40 -1.31 11.17 2.01
C LEU A 40 -2.40 10.44 1.21
N GLU A 41 -2.95 11.05 0.16
CA GLU A 41 -3.92 10.40 -0.72
C GLU A 41 -3.28 9.41 -1.69
N PHE A 42 -2.07 9.69 -2.19
CA PHE A 42 -1.41 8.82 -3.16
C PHE A 42 -1.31 7.34 -2.71
N PRO A 43 -0.88 7.02 -1.47
CA PRO A 43 -0.83 5.64 -0.98
C PRO A 43 -2.15 4.89 -1.03
N LEU A 44 -3.31 5.56 -0.97
CA LEU A 44 -4.62 4.88 -1.05
C LEU A 44 -4.75 3.98 -2.28
N ASN A 45 -4.06 4.29 -3.39
CA ASN A 45 -3.97 3.39 -4.53
C ASN A 45 -3.45 2.01 -4.10
N LEU A 46 -2.25 1.97 -3.50
CA LEU A 46 -1.61 0.74 -3.03
C LEU A 46 -2.45 0.05 -1.95
N GLU A 47 -2.96 0.80 -0.97
CA GLU A 47 -3.79 0.24 0.10
C GLU A 47 -5.05 -0.47 -0.43
N TYR A 48 -5.70 0.08 -1.47
CA TYR A 48 -6.82 -0.59 -2.11
C TYR A 48 -6.39 -1.86 -2.84
N LEU A 49 -5.27 -1.80 -3.56
CA LEU A 49 -4.72 -2.96 -4.29
C LEU A 49 -4.44 -4.12 -3.33
N GLU A 50 -3.79 -3.82 -2.21
CA GLU A 50 -3.38 -4.79 -1.20
C GLU A 50 -4.58 -5.33 -0.42
N ALA A 51 -5.49 -4.45 0.03
CA ALA A 51 -6.72 -4.86 0.71
C ALA A 51 -7.53 -5.82 -0.16
N GLU A 52 -7.77 -5.46 -1.43
CA GLU A 52 -8.53 -6.32 -2.32
C GLU A 52 -7.81 -7.65 -2.58
N PHE A 53 -6.52 -7.62 -2.89
CA PHE A 53 -5.78 -8.83 -3.22
C PHE A 53 -5.72 -9.82 -2.04
N PHE A 54 -5.43 -9.34 -0.83
CA PHE A 54 -5.32 -10.17 0.36
C PHE A 54 -6.68 -10.65 0.89
N LEU A 55 -7.71 -9.80 0.89
CA LEU A 55 -9.07 -10.21 1.26
C LEU A 55 -9.63 -11.24 0.28
N PHE A 56 -9.49 -11.04 -1.03
CA PHE A 56 -9.94 -12.03 -2.00
C PHE A 56 -9.14 -13.33 -1.87
N GLY A 57 -7.81 -13.27 -1.72
CA GLY A 57 -6.99 -14.46 -1.58
C GLY A 57 -7.38 -15.34 -0.38
N SER A 58 -7.75 -14.72 0.73
CA SER A 58 -8.10 -15.42 1.98
C SER A 58 -9.59 -15.73 2.15
N LEU A 59 -10.50 -14.85 1.72
CA LEU A 59 -11.95 -14.95 1.95
C LEU A 59 -12.77 -15.20 0.69
N GLY A 60 -12.22 -14.88 -0.49
CA GLY A 60 -12.94 -14.93 -1.76
C GLY A 60 -13.84 -13.73 -2.04
N HIS A 61 -13.79 -12.69 -1.21
CA HIS A 61 -14.47 -11.42 -1.38
C HIS A 61 -13.65 -10.28 -0.77
N GLY A 62 -13.88 -9.05 -1.23
CA GLY A 62 -13.10 -7.88 -0.88
C GLY A 62 -13.82 -6.85 -0.02
N LEU A 63 -13.46 -5.57 -0.21
CA LEU A 63 -13.96 -4.48 0.63
C LEU A 63 -15.48 -4.32 0.58
N ASP A 64 -16.13 -4.69 -0.51
CA ASP A 64 -17.60 -4.56 -0.66
C ASP A 64 -18.38 -5.40 0.36
N VAL A 65 -17.74 -6.42 0.94
CA VAL A 65 -18.30 -7.24 2.02
C VAL A 65 -17.67 -6.88 3.36
N VAL A 66 -16.34 -6.78 3.42
CA VAL A 66 -15.60 -6.62 4.69
C VAL A 66 -15.73 -5.22 5.28
N ALA A 67 -15.70 -4.19 4.43
CA ALA A 67 -15.75 -2.79 4.82
C ALA A 67 -16.31 -1.91 3.69
N PRO A 68 -17.59 -2.06 3.30
CA PRO A 68 -18.15 -1.39 2.12
C PRO A 68 -18.06 0.13 2.19
N GLY A 69 -18.16 0.67 3.41
CA GLY A 69 -17.98 2.09 3.69
C GLY A 69 -16.56 2.61 3.45
N LEU A 70 -15.56 1.77 3.17
CA LEU A 70 -14.22 2.19 2.75
C LEU A 70 -14.00 2.08 1.24
N ALA A 71 -14.76 1.25 0.51
CA ALA A 71 -14.72 1.23 -0.95
C ALA A 71 -15.28 2.52 -1.58
N HIS A 72 -16.13 3.26 -0.83
CA HIS A 72 -16.83 4.48 -1.26
C HIS A 72 -17.56 4.32 -2.62
N GLY A 73 -18.11 3.13 -2.89
CA GLY A 73 -18.81 2.85 -4.14
C GLY A 73 -17.90 2.69 -5.37
N GLY A 74 -16.59 2.58 -5.19
CA GLY A 74 -15.65 2.25 -6.26
C GLY A 74 -15.93 0.88 -6.90
N HIS A 75 -15.46 0.67 -8.13
CA HIS A 75 -15.76 -0.57 -8.87
C HIS A 75 -15.09 -1.80 -8.22
N PRO A 76 -15.79 -2.95 -8.14
CA PRO A 76 -15.16 -4.21 -7.71
C PRO A 76 -13.94 -4.56 -8.58
N PRO A 77 -12.90 -5.20 -8.01
CA PRO A 77 -11.73 -5.58 -8.76
C PRO A 77 -12.07 -6.65 -9.82
N ILE A 78 -11.40 -6.60 -10.97
CA ILE A 78 -11.53 -7.58 -12.04
C ILE A 78 -10.75 -8.83 -11.66
N GLY A 79 -11.41 -10.00 -11.71
CA GLY A 79 -10.76 -11.31 -11.69
C GLY A 79 -10.15 -11.74 -10.36
N ALA A 80 -10.33 -10.98 -9.28
CA ALA A 80 -9.96 -11.37 -7.94
C ALA A 80 -10.78 -12.58 -7.48
N ARG A 81 -10.16 -13.54 -6.78
CA ARG A 81 -10.84 -14.74 -6.28
C ARG A 81 -10.11 -15.41 -5.13
N LEU A 82 -10.78 -16.36 -4.49
CA LEU A 82 -10.20 -17.21 -3.45
C LEU A 82 -8.97 -17.97 -3.97
N ALA A 83 -7.86 -17.86 -3.23
CA ALA A 83 -6.63 -18.59 -3.50
C ALA A 83 -6.63 -19.97 -2.83
N LYS A 84 -5.92 -20.91 -3.44
CA LYS A 84 -5.67 -22.24 -2.84
C LYS A 84 -4.49 -22.17 -1.86
N LEU A 85 -4.76 -21.80 -0.62
CA LEU A 85 -3.76 -21.61 0.44
C LEU A 85 -3.84 -22.70 1.52
N GLY A 86 -2.70 -23.07 2.10
CA GLY A 86 -2.67 -23.86 3.33
C GLY A 86 -3.18 -23.05 4.54
N PHE A 87 -3.52 -23.73 5.64
CA PHE A 87 -4.13 -23.07 6.81
C PHE A 87 -3.30 -21.89 7.35
N LEU A 88 -1.99 -22.07 7.50
CA LEU A 88 -1.10 -21.02 8.02
C LEU A 88 -1.05 -19.80 7.08
N VAL A 89 -0.80 -20.02 5.78
CA VAL A 89 -0.69 -18.90 4.84
C VAL A 89 -2.04 -18.22 4.65
N LYS A 90 -3.14 -18.96 4.64
CA LYS A 90 -4.49 -18.37 4.59
C LYS A 90 -4.74 -17.44 5.77
N ASP A 91 -4.36 -17.85 6.98
CA ASP A 91 -4.50 -17.03 8.19
C ASP A 91 -3.63 -15.77 8.13
N ILE A 92 -2.35 -15.89 7.73
CA ILE A 92 -1.45 -14.75 7.54
C ILE A 92 -2.02 -13.75 6.53
N ILE A 93 -2.46 -14.23 5.36
CA ILE A 93 -3.00 -13.37 4.30
C ILE A 93 -4.32 -12.71 4.72
N LEU A 94 -5.13 -13.38 5.55
CA LEU A 94 -6.32 -12.73 6.14
C LEU A 94 -5.92 -11.59 7.08
N GLN A 95 -4.89 -11.79 7.92
CA GLN A 95 -4.40 -10.73 8.79
C GLN A 95 -3.93 -9.52 7.98
N PHE A 96 -3.22 -9.73 6.86
CA PHE A 96 -2.77 -8.64 5.99
C PHE A 96 -3.96 -7.89 5.39
N GLY A 97 -4.92 -8.60 4.79
CA GLY A 97 -6.10 -7.95 4.22
C GLY A 97 -6.90 -7.12 5.25
N LEU A 98 -6.96 -7.55 6.51
CA LEU A 98 -7.60 -6.78 7.59
C LEU A 98 -6.74 -5.61 8.09
N GLN A 99 -5.41 -5.70 8.00
CA GLN A 99 -4.49 -4.59 8.26
C GLN A 99 -4.65 -3.49 7.22
N GLU A 100 -4.77 -3.85 5.93
CA GLU A 100 -5.02 -2.88 4.85
C GLU A 100 -6.37 -2.15 4.99
N VAL A 101 -7.40 -2.86 5.47
CA VAL A 101 -8.66 -2.21 5.88
C VAL A 101 -8.41 -1.16 6.98
N GLY A 102 -7.48 -1.44 7.90
CA GLY A 102 -7.01 -0.51 8.91
C GLY A 102 -6.24 0.68 8.33
N HIS A 103 -5.35 0.46 7.37
CA HIS A 103 -4.58 1.50 6.70
C HIS A 103 -5.47 2.45 5.91
N LEU A 104 -6.39 1.93 5.10
CA LEU A 104 -7.41 2.71 4.40
C LEU A 104 -8.19 3.62 5.37
N ARG A 105 -8.60 3.07 6.52
CA ARG A 105 -9.31 3.85 7.55
C ARG A 105 -8.41 4.92 8.18
N ALA A 106 -7.15 4.60 8.47
CA ALA A 106 -6.21 5.53 9.08
C ALA A 106 -5.92 6.71 8.16
N ILE A 107 -5.64 6.46 6.88
CA ILE A 107 -5.42 7.51 5.88
C ILE A 107 -6.68 8.36 5.71
N LYS A 108 -7.84 7.73 5.49
CA LYS A 108 -9.13 8.43 5.33
C LYS A 108 -9.63 9.16 6.58
N SER A 109 -9.03 8.92 7.74
CA SER A 109 -9.28 9.76 8.92
C SER A 109 -8.58 11.12 8.85
N ARG A 110 -7.57 11.26 7.97
CA ARG A 110 -6.74 12.45 7.82
C ARG A 110 -7.00 13.22 6.53
N VAL A 111 -7.41 12.51 5.48
CA VAL A 111 -7.74 13.07 4.16
C VAL A 111 -9.11 12.61 3.71
N ARG A 112 -9.73 13.35 2.78
CA ARG A 112 -11.00 12.92 2.16
C ARG A 112 -10.83 11.60 1.40
N GLY A 113 -9.71 11.48 0.68
CA GLY A 113 -9.42 10.34 -0.17
C GLY A 113 -10.40 10.23 -1.34
N PHE A 114 -10.30 9.11 -2.04
CA PHE A 114 -11.10 8.82 -3.23
C PHE A 114 -11.72 7.41 -3.15
N PRO A 115 -12.77 7.12 -3.94
CA PRO A 115 -13.30 5.77 -4.11
C PRO A 115 -12.27 4.79 -4.66
N ARG A 116 -12.39 3.52 -4.30
CA ARG A 116 -11.52 2.45 -4.82
C ARG A 116 -11.40 2.56 -6.36
N PRO A 117 -10.19 2.74 -6.91
CA PRO A 117 -9.98 2.71 -8.35
C PRO A 117 -10.38 1.36 -8.96
N LEU A 118 -10.61 1.30 -10.27
CA LEU A 118 -10.79 0.02 -10.93
C LEU A 118 -9.46 -0.74 -10.93
N LEU A 119 -9.43 -1.86 -10.20
CA LEU A 119 -8.26 -2.72 -10.09
C LEU A 119 -8.41 -3.95 -11.00
N ASN A 120 -7.31 -4.40 -11.60
CA ASN A 120 -7.24 -5.65 -12.35
C ASN A 120 -6.38 -6.67 -11.61
N LEU A 121 -7.04 -7.50 -10.80
CA LEU A 121 -6.42 -8.55 -10.00
C LEU A 121 -6.56 -9.94 -10.65
N SER A 122 -6.81 -9.98 -11.96
CA SER A 122 -7.00 -11.23 -12.69
C SER A 122 -5.70 -12.04 -12.81
N SER A 123 -5.83 -13.35 -12.99
CA SER A 123 -4.67 -14.20 -13.33
C SER A 123 -3.96 -13.72 -14.60
N ALA A 124 -4.64 -13.07 -15.54
CA ALA A 124 -4.02 -12.52 -16.74
C ALA A 124 -3.09 -11.33 -16.42
N ALA A 125 -3.49 -10.43 -15.52
CA ALA A 125 -2.66 -9.29 -15.12
C ALA A 125 -1.38 -9.75 -14.40
N PHE A 126 -1.52 -10.63 -13.40
CA PHE A 126 -0.35 -11.23 -12.75
C PHE A 126 0.47 -12.08 -13.71
N GLY A 127 -0.18 -12.80 -14.63
CA GLY A 127 0.45 -13.53 -15.72
C GLY A 127 1.40 -12.65 -16.52
N GLN A 128 0.91 -11.49 -16.97
CA GLN A 128 1.70 -10.52 -17.73
C GLN A 128 2.89 -9.97 -16.94
N VAL A 129 2.73 -9.71 -15.64
CA VAL A 129 3.84 -9.30 -14.76
C VAL A 129 4.93 -10.39 -14.75
N MET A 130 4.55 -11.65 -14.57
CA MET A 130 5.52 -12.74 -14.55
C MET A 130 6.14 -12.99 -15.93
N ASP A 131 5.37 -12.92 -17.01
CA ASP A 131 5.90 -13.03 -18.37
C ASP A 131 6.95 -11.94 -18.65
N ASN A 132 6.69 -10.70 -18.21
CA ASN A 132 7.61 -9.57 -18.33
C ASN A 132 8.88 -9.74 -17.48
N ALA A 133 8.77 -10.36 -16.31
CA ALA A 133 9.92 -10.68 -15.44
C ALA A 133 10.81 -11.77 -16.05
N PHE A 134 10.21 -12.71 -16.79
CA PHE A 134 10.95 -13.74 -17.51
C PHE A 134 11.43 -13.30 -18.91
N GLY A 135 10.89 -12.19 -19.42
CA GLY A 135 11.16 -11.72 -20.79
C GLY A 135 10.53 -12.62 -21.86
N ARG A 136 9.57 -13.47 -21.49
CA ARG A 136 8.85 -14.40 -22.37
C ARG A 136 7.56 -14.86 -21.68
N PRO A 137 6.53 -15.28 -22.45
CA PRO A 137 5.37 -15.94 -21.91
C PRO A 137 5.72 -17.20 -21.12
N LEU A 138 5.13 -17.36 -19.94
CA LEU A 138 5.14 -18.60 -19.17
C LEU A 138 4.03 -19.52 -19.65
N HIS A 139 4.31 -20.82 -19.68
CA HIS A 139 3.35 -21.85 -20.08
C HIS A 139 3.24 -22.92 -18.98
N PRO A 140 2.03 -23.13 -18.41
CA PRO A 140 0.82 -22.32 -18.56
C PRO A 140 1.03 -20.88 -18.04
N HIS A 141 0.11 -19.97 -18.35
CA HIS A 141 0.18 -18.61 -17.81
C HIS A 141 0.18 -18.64 -16.28
N PHE A 142 0.92 -17.71 -15.67
CA PHE A 142 1.00 -17.63 -14.23
C PHE A 142 -0.34 -17.24 -13.61
N ASP A 143 -0.82 -18.09 -12.69
CA ASP A 143 -2.04 -17.86 -11.93
C ASP A 143 -1.70 -17.68 -10.44
N PRO A 144 -1.89 -16.47 -9.86
CA PRO A 144 -1.55 -16.19 -8.47
C PRO A 144 -2.42 -17.01 -7.50
N TYR A 145 -3.62 -17.43 -7.91
CA TYR A 145 -4.56 -18.11 -7.03
C TYR A 145 -4.45 -19.64 -7.10
N ALA A 146 -3.55 -20.17 -7.93
CA ALA A 146 -3.46 -21.61 -8.22
C ALA A 146 -2.98 -22.45 -7.03
N ASN A 147 -2.08 -21.90 -6.21
CA ASN A 147 -1.50 -22.56 -5.05
C ASN A 147 -0.75 -21.53 -4.17
N GLU A 148 -0.32 -21.98 -2.99
CA GLU A 148 0.38 -21.17 -2.00
C GLU A 148 1.67 -20.49 -2.52
N ILE A 149 2.50 -21.18 -3.31
CA ILE A 149 3.75 -20.62 -3.83
C ILE A 149 3.47 -19.53 -4.85
N ASN A 150 2.53 -19.77 -5.76
CA ASN A 150 2.13 -18.76 -6.74
C ASN A 150 1.56 -17.53 -6.03
N TYR A 151 0.76 -17.73 -4.98
CA TYR A 151 0.19 -16.62 -4.24
C TYR A 151 1.28 -15.82 -3.52
N LEU A 152 2.22 -16.46 -2.84
CA LEU A 152 3.34 -15.77 -2.18
C LEU A 152 4.25 -15.04 -3.18
N LEU A 153 4.52 -15.64 -4.36
CA LEU A 153 5.28 -14.97 -5.43
C LEU A 153 4.53 -13.77 -6.02
N ALA A 154 3.20 -13.84 -6.10
CA ALA A 154 2.38 -12.71 -6.50
C ALA A 154 2.36 -11.61 -5.43
N SER A 155 2.21 -11.98 -4.16
CA SER A 155 2.29 -11.05 -3.02
C SER A 155 3.65 -10.36 -2.96
N TYR A 156 4.75 -11.04 -3.29
CA TYR A 156 6.09 -10.45 -3.34
C TYR A 156 6.18 -9.22 -4.27
N VAL A 157 5.29 -9.10 -5.26
CA VAL A 157 5.23 -7.95 -6.18
C VAL A 157 4.75 -6.68 -5.49
N ILE A 158 3.87 -6.75 -4.48
CA ILE A 158 3.02 -5.61 -4.09
C ILE A 158 3.53 -4.82 -2.86
N PRO A 159 3.59 -5.37 -1.62
CA PRO A 159 3.81 -4.55 -0.40
C PRO A 159 5.15 -3.81 -0.39
N TYR A 160 6.17 -4.40 -1.02
CA TYR A 160 7.47 -3.74 -1.19
C TYR A 160 7.39 -2.43 -1.99
N ILE A 161 6.44 -2.29 -2.91
CA ILE A 161 6.19 -1.03 -3.62
C ILE A 161 5.59 0.00 -2.65
N GLY A 162 4.63 -0.42 -1.82
CA GLY A 162 4.01 0.40 -0.77
C GLY A 162 5.03 0.96 0.22
N LEU A 163 5.83 0.08 0.85
CA LEU A 163 6.84 0.51 1.82
C LEU A 163 7.88 1.46 1.21
N THR A 164 8.35 1.20 -0.02
CA THR A 164 9.35 2.08 -0.65
C THR A 164 8.75 3.43 -1.05
N GLY A 165 7.43 3.49 -1.31
CA GLY A 165 6.69 4.75 -1.46
C GLY A 165 6.60 5.54 -0.17
N TYR A 166 6.37 4.89 0.97
CA TYR A 166 6.36 5.57 2.27
C TYR A 166 7.73 6.14 2.64
N VAL A 167 8.82 5.40 2.38
CA VAL A 167 10.19 5.93 2.55
C VAL A 167 10.41 7.17 1.67
N GLY A 168 9.97 7.14 0.41
CA GLY A 168 10.07 8.28 -0.51
C GLY A 168 9.20 9.48 -0.13
N THR A 169 8.07 9.25 0.53
CA THR A 169 7.13 10.29 0.95
C THR A 169 7.60 11.02 2.22
N ASN A 170 8.23 10.31 3.16
CA ASN A 170 8.68 10.84 4.44
C ASN A 170 9.42 12.19 4.40
N PRO A 171 10.43 12.42 3.53
CA PRO A 171 11.12 13.70 3.47
C PRO A 171 10.26 14.86 2.98
N GLU A 172 9.20 14.59 2.21
CA GLU A 172 8.32 15.60 1.61
C GLU A 172 7.22 16.09 2.57
N LEU A 173 6.91 15.30 3.60
CA LEU A 173 5.88 15.64 4.59
C LEU A 173 6.31 16.83 5.46
N GLN A 174 5.38 17.76 5.67
CA GLN A 174 5.59 18.94 6.49
C GLN A 174 5.07 18.73 7.92
N HIS A 175 3.91 18.11 8.10
CA HIS A 175 3.25 18.03 9.41
C HIS A 175 3.68 16.79 10.20
N ALA A 176 3.90 16.98 11.50
CA ALA A 176 4.24 15.90 12.42
C ALA A 176 3.15 14.82 12.50
N THR A 177 1.88 15.19 12.32
CA THR A 177 0.76 14.24 12.29
C THR A 177 0.79 13.35 11.04
N SER A 178 1.11 13.91 9.87
CA SER A 178 1.32 13.17 8.62
C SER A 178 2.53 12.23 8.73
N LYS A 179 3.66 12.73 9.26
CA LYS A 179 4.87 11.92 9.51
C LYS A 179 4.58 10.75 10.45
N LYS A 180 3.83 10.99 11.53
CA LYS A 180 3.42 9.93 12.46
C LYS A 180 2.55 8.88 11.77
N LEU A 181 1.60 9.29 10.95
CA LEU A 181 0.75 8.37 10.19
C LEU A 181 1.59 7.52 9.23
N VAL A 182 2.38 8.15 8.35
CA VAL A 182 3.21 7.46 7.37
C VAL A 182 4.25 6.55 8.03
N ALA A 183 4.90 6.99 9.11
CA ALA A 183 5.83 6.13 9.85
C ALA A 183 5.13 4.91 10.49
N GLY A 184 3.88 5.06 10.94
CA GLY A 184 3.08 3.96 11.47
C GLY A 184 2.71 2.93 10.40
N LEU A 185 2.30 3.40 9.22
CA LEU A 185 1.97 2.54 8.06
C LEU A 185 3.22 1.81 7.57
N LEU A 186 4.32 2.53 7.36
CA LEU A 186 5.61 1.96 6.93
C LEU A 186 6.06 0.78 7.80
N GLY A 187 5.86 0.85 9.11
CA GLY A 187 6.24 -0.23 10.02
C GLY A 187 5.44 -1.53 9.81
N VAL A 188 4.16 -1.43 9.48
CA VAL A 188 3.30 -2.59 9.20
C VAL A 188 3.63 -3.16 7.82
N GLU A 189 3.73 -2.31 6.80
CA GLU A 189 4.14 -2.69 5.44
C GLU A 189 5.47 -3.45 5.41
N ALA A 190 6.47 -2.92 6.11
CA ALA A 190 7.77 -3.58 6.23
C ALA A 190 7.66 -4.96 6.90
N GLY A 191 6.77 -5.11 7.89
CA GLY A 191 6.49 -6.38 8.54
C GLY A 191 5.85 -7.40 7.59
N GLN A 192 4.88 -6.97 6.77
CA GLN A 192 4.23 -7.84 5.80
C GLN A 192 5.21 -8.30 4.71
N ASP A 193 5.99 -7.39 4.14
CA ASP A 193 7.05 -7.71 3.17
C ASP A 193 8.06 -8.70 3.77
N ALA A 194 8.52 -8.47 5.00
CA ALA A 194 9.43 -9.36 5.70
C ALA A 194 8.85 -10.78 5.89
N VAL A 195 7.56 -10.91 6.24
CA VAL A 195 6.90 -12.21 6.39
C VAL A 195 6.80 -12.94 5.05
N ILE A 196 6.39 -12.26 3.97
CA ILE A 196 6.33 -12.84 2.62
C ILE A 196 7.72 -13.31 2.19
N ARG A 197 8.74 -12.46 2.36
CA ARG A 197 10.13 -12.78 2.05
C ARG A 197 10.65 -13.94 2.88
N ALA A 198 10.35 -14.02 4.17
CA ALA A 198 10.77 -15.13 5.03
C ALA A 198 10.15 -16.45 4.59
N LEU A 199 8.83 -16.48 4.29
CA LEU A 199 8.14 -17.65 3.78
C LEU A 199 8.73 -18.12 2.44
N LEU A 200 9.00 -17.19 1.53
CA LEU A 200 9.65 -17.54 0.26
C LEU A 200 11.12 -17.96 0.44
N TYR A 201 11.84 -17.36 1.39
CA TYR A 201 13.24 -17.67 1.68
C TYR A 201 13.43 -19.09 2.24
N GLU A 202 12.52 -19.52 3.13
CA GLU A 202 12.45 -20.90 3.61
C GLU A 202 12.34 -21.88 2.42
N ARG A 203 11.57 -21.47 1.40
CA ARG A 203 11.30 -22.25 0.19
C ARG A 203 12.21 -21.90 -0.99
N ARG A 204 13.29 -21.15 -0.79
CA ARG A 204 14.09 -20.54 -1.87
C ARG A 204 14.64 -21.54 -2.90
N ALA A 205 14.93 -22.77 -2.49
CA ALA A 205 15.44 -23.84 -3.34
C ALA A 205 14.33 -24.68 -4.02
N GLN A 206 13.08 -24.49 -3.63
CA GLN A 206 11.94 -25.18 -4.22
C GLN A 206 11.80 -24.76 -5.70
N ILE A 207 11.59 -25.75 -6.57
CA ILE A 207 11.25 -25.50 -7.97
C ILE A 207 9.78 -25.09 -8.07
N VAL A 208 9.54 -23.95 -8.70
CA VAL A 208 8.19 -23.46 -8.99
C VAL A 208 7.65 -24.23 -10.19
N HIS A 209 6.88 -25.27 -9.93
CA HIS A 209 6.26 -26.05 -11.00
C HIS A 209 5.10 -25.28 -11.65
N PRO A 210 4.96 -25.34 -12.99
CA PRO A 210 5.77 -26.13 -13.94
C PRO A 210 6.90 -25.35 -14.62
N TYR A 211 7.25 -24.14 -14.16
CA TYR A 211 8.19 -23.24 -14.83
C TYR A 211 9.66 -23.68 -14.78
N GLY A 212 10.01 -24.60 -13.87
CA GLY A 212 11.33 -25.22 -13.83
C GLY A 212 12.45 -24.33 -13.26
N VAL A 213 12.10 -23.22 -12.60
CA VAL A 213 13.06 -22.34 -11.90
C VAL A 213 12.82 -22.34 -10.40
N THR A 214 13.83 -21.99 -9.62
CA THR A 214 13.71 -21.92 -8.15
C THR A 214 12.91 -20.69 -7.70
N VAL A 215 12.37 -20.72 -6.49
CA VAL A 215 11.77 -19.53 -5.84
C VAL A 215 12.77 -18.37 -5.74
N ALA A 216 14.04 -18.63 -5.43
CA ALA A 216 15.08 -17.60 -5.43
C ALA A 216 15.25 -16.93 -6.80
N GLU A 217 15.32 -17.72 -7.87
CA GLU A 217 15.43 -17.18 -9.22
C GLU A 217 14.18 -16.39 -9.62
N PHE A 218 13.00 -16.90 -9.27
CA PHE A 218 11.72 -16.26 -9.58
C PHE A 218 11.63 -14.87 -8.93
N THR A 219 11.93 -14.78 -7.63
CA THR A 219 11.94 -13.50 -6.91
C THR A 219 12.99 -12.54 -7.46
N ASN A 220 14.20 -13.01 -7.79
CA ASN A 220 15.22 -12.18 -8.43
C ASN A 220 14.76 -11.59 -9.77
N ARG A 221 14.04 -12.37 -10.59
CA ARG A 221 13.45 -11.88 -11.86
C ARG A 221 12.39 -10.81 -11.62
N ILE A 222 11.54 -10.98 -10.60
CA ILE A 222 10.55 -9.96 -10.21
C ILE A 222 11.25 -8.67 -9.77
N SER A 223 12.32 -8.76 -8.97
CA SER A 223 13.05 -7.56 -8.54
C SER A 223 13.71 -6.81 -9.68
N ILE A 224 14.34 -7.54 -10.60
CA ILE A 224 14.92 -6.97 -11.82
C ILE A 224 13.84 -6.24 -12.64
N LEU A 225 12.65 -6.84 -12.78
CA LEU A 225 11.53 -6.20 -13.46
C LEU A 225 11.14 -4.88 -12.77
N ARG A 226 10.95 -4.87 -11.45
CA ARG A 226 10.55 -3.66 -10.72
C ARG A 226 11.58 -2.53 -10.84
N ASN A 227 12.87 -2.86 -10.80
CA ASN A 227 13.94 -1.89 -11.03
C ASN A 227 13.91 -1.33 -12.46
N ARG A 228 13.71 -2.21 -13.46
CA ARG A 228 13.58 -1.79 -14.87
C ARG A 228 12.40 -0.86 -15.08
N LEU A 229 11.23 -1.19 -14.54
CA LEU A 229 10.01 -0.39 -14.68
C LEU A 229 10.09 0.94 -13.93
N GLY A 230 10.71 0.97 -12.74
CA GLY A 230 10.95 2.24 -12.02
C GLY A 230 11.84 3.21 -12.81
N ASN A 231 12.78 2.69 -13.61
CA ASN A 231 13.69 3.46 -14.45
C ASN A 231 14.63 4.40 -13.66
N THR A 232 15.01 4.01 -12.44
CA THR A 232 15.85 4.86 -11.55
C THR A 232 16.82 4.04 -10.69
N GLY A 233 17.42 3.00 -11.28
CA GLY A 233 18.48 2.20 -10.66
C GLY A 233 17.99 1.06 -9.77
N LEU A 234 18.88 0.58 -8.89
CA LEU A 234 18.63 -0.54 -7.98
C LEU A 234 17.85 -0.06 -6.76
N LYS A 235 16.61 -0.55 -6.60
CA LYS A 235 15.72 -0.23 -5.48
C LYS A 235 14.95 -1.46 -5.00
N ASP A 236 15.45 -2.64 -5.33
CA ASP A 236 14.89 -3.94 -5.00
C ASP A 236 15.87 -5.04 -5.36
N GLU A 237 15.90 -6.09 -4.56
CA GLU A 237 16.76 -7.23 -4.73
C GLU A 237 16.03 -8.52 -4.35
N GLY A 238 16.36 -9.62 -5.06
CA GLY A 238 15.81 -10.94 -4.78
C GLY A 238 16.25 -11.49 -3.42
N LEU A 239 15.71 -12.65 -3.07
CA LEU A 239 15.96 -13.33 -1.78
C LEU A 239 17.39 -13.82 -1.57
N VAL A 240 18.15 -13.94 -2.65
CA VAL A 240 19.55 -14.38 -2.66
C VAL A 240 20.33 -13.47 -3.60
N VAL A 241 21.42 -12.91 -3.08
CA VAL A 241 22.33 -12.02 -3.80
C VAL A 241 23.77 -12.54 -3.70
N PRO A 242 24.69 -12.12 -4.59
CA PRO A 242 26.12 -12.32 -4.39
C PRO A 242 26.57 -11.87 -2.98
N ILE A 243 27.50 -12.59 -2.35
CA ILE A 243 27.95 -12.31 -0.97
C ILE A 243 28.40 -10.85 -0.80
N LEU A 244 29.08 -10.28 -1.79
CA LEU A 244 29.56 -8.89 -1.77
C LEU A 244 28.43 -7.84 -1.78
N GLN A 245 27.21 -8.23 -2.16
CA GLN A 245 26.02 -7.38 -2.19
C GLN A 245 25.11 -7.62 -0.98
N GLY A 246 25.20 -8.76 -0.31
CA GLY A 246 24.42 -9.01 0.89
C GLY A 246 24.97 -8.28 2.12
N SER A 247 24.29 -8.42 3.26
CA SER A 247 24.56 -7.62 4.46
C SER A 247 26.04 -7.65 4.87
N GLU A 248 26.62 -6.45 5.01
CA GLU A 248 28.04 -6.20 5.31
C GLU A 248 29.04 -6.89 4.35
N GLY A 249 28.58 -7.38 3.19
CA GLY A 249 29.38 -8.17 2.27
C GLY A 249 29.71 -9.58 2.78
N ARG A 250 28.91 -10.13 3.71
CA ARG A 250 29.25 -11.36 4.46
C ARG A 250 28.31 -12.55 4.25
N VAL A 251 27.12 -12.32 3.68
CA VAL A 251 26.09 -13.36 3.53
C VAL A 251 25.37 -13.19 2.20
N SER A 252 24.87 -14.28 1.61
CA SER A 252 24.11 -14.23 0.36
C SER A 252 22.60 -14.14 0.54
N GLY A 253 22.10 -14.45 1.74
CA GLY A 253 20.68 -14.33 2.06
C GLY A 253 20.26 -12.87 2.17
N ASN A 254 19.13 -12.53 1.54
CA ASN A 254 18.64 -11.16 1.45
C ASN A 254 17.14 -11.10 1.73
N ILE A 255 16.76 -11.52 2.95
CA ILE A 255 15.35 -11.54 3.36
C ILE A 255 14.81 -10.12 3.37
N LEU A 256 15.55 -9.14 3.89
CA LEU A 256 15.17 -7.73 3.90
C LEU A 256 16.02 -6.99 2.86
N SER A 257 15.42 -6.51 1.78
CA SER A 257 16.15 -5.77 0.74
C SER A 257 16.30 -4.30 1.14
N ALA A 258 17.54 -3.84 1.19
CA ALA A 258 17.93 -2.52 1.66
C ALA A 258 19.24 -2.09 0.99
N ASP A 259 19.58 -0.80 1.12
CA ASP A 259 20.85 -0.29 0.61
C ASP A 259 22.06 -0.76 1.43
N LYS A 260 23.25 -0.27 1.07
CA LYS A 260 24.51 -0.64 1.72
C LYS A 260 24.54 -0.35 3.24
N ASP A 261 23.71 0.57 3.73
CA ASP A 261 23.61 0.95 5.14
C ASP A 261 22.40 0.27 5.81
N SER A 262 21.80 -0.72 5.14
CA SER A 262 20.59 -1.43 5.57
C SER A 262 19.37 -0.51 5.72
N LEU A 263 19.30 0.57 4.93
CA LEU A 263 18.13 1.43 4.85
C LEU A 263 17.21 0.98 3.70
N SER A 264 15.91 0.95 3.95
CA SER A 264 14.92 0.68 2.91
C SER A 264 15.03 1.69 1.77
N TYR A 265 14.91 1.23 0.53
CA TYR A 265 14.94 2.12 -0.64
C TYR A 265 13.72 3.05 -0.69
N SER A 266 13.88 4.18 -1.39
CA SER A 266 12.80 5.12 -1.65
C SER A 266 12.33 5.04 -3.11
N ARG A 267 11.02 5.13 -3.36
CA ARG A 267 10.45 5.35 -4.68
C ARG A 267 9.57 6.59 -4.69
N THR A 268 9.62 7.32 -5.80
CA THR A 268 8.72 8.43 -6.09
C THR A 268 7.35 7.91 -6.58
N PRO A 269 6.29 8.75 -6.55
CA PRO A 269 5.01 8.40 -7.13
C PRO A 269 5.08 7.96 -8.60
N ALA A 270 5.88 8.62 -9.43
CA ALA A 270 6.08 8.23 -10.83
C ALA A 270 6.65 6.81 -10.96
N GLU A 271 7.70 6.50 -10.21
CA GLU A 271 8.29 5.14 -10.20
C GLU A 271 7.28 4.07 -9.80
N ILE A 272 6.43 4.37 -8.82
CA ILE A 272 5.37 3.46 -8.36
C ILE A 272 4.34 3.25 -9.48
N LEU A 273 3.84 4.32 -10.10
CA LEU A 273 2.85 4.22 -11.18
C LEU A 273 3.39 3.44 -12.38
N ARG A 274 4.63 3.68 -12.80
CA ARG A 274 5.30 2.91 -13.87
C ARG A 274 5.29 1.40 -13.60
N ILE A 275 5.52 1.01 -12.34
CA ILE A 275 5.51 -0.40 -11.91
C ILE A 275 4.07 -0.93 -11.88
N LEU A 276 3.13 -0.21 -11.27
CA LEU A 276 1.73 -0.61 -11.13
C LEU A 276 1.01 -0.74 -12.48
N TYR A 277 1.35 0.12 -13.45
CA TYR A 277 0.83 0.06 -14.81
C TYR A 277 1.54 -1.00 -15.66
N GLY A 278 2.72 -1.46 -15.23
CA GLY A 278 3.49 -2.53 -15.87
C GLY A 278 4.22 -2.13 -17.15
N GLY A 279 4.01 -0.91 -17.65
CA GLY A 279 4.58 -0.41 -18.91
C GLY A 279 5.92 0.32 -18.76
N GLY A 280 6.27 0.77 -17.54
CA GLY A 280 7.46 1.62 -17.35
C GLY A 280 7.21 3.09 -17.66
N ASP A 281 5.95 3.48 -17.87
CA ASP A 281 5.50 4.86 -18.14
C ASP A 281 4.30 5.19 -17.25
N GLU A 282 4.44 6.22 -16.41
CA GLU A 282 3.43 6.71 -15.48
C GLU A 282 2.27 7.46 -16.16
N HIS A 283 2.40 7.77 -17.44
CA HIS A 283 1.37 8.44 -18.23
C HIS A 283 0.44 7.45 -18.95
N VAL A 284 0.79 6.16 -18.97
CA VAL A 284 0.06 5.13 -19.71
C VAL A 284 -0.49 4.07 -18.74
N PRO A 285 -1.77 4.20 -18.32
CA PRO A 285 -2.45 3.19 -17.52
C PRO A 285 -2.41 1.78 -18.11
N GLY A 286 -2.48 0.79 -17.23
CA GLY A 286 -2.39 -0.62 -17.59
C GLY A 286 -2.21 -1.50 -16.38
N GLY A 287 -1.81 -2.76 -16.60
CA GLY A 287 -1.45 -3.68 -15.52
C GLY A 287 -2.56 -3.79 -14.46
N PHE A 288 -2.23 -3.43 -13.22
CA PHE A 288 -3.16 -3.47 -12.10
C PHE A 288 -4.18 -2.33 -12.09
N TYR A 289 -3.98 -1.27 -12.86
CA TYR A 289 -4.84 -0.08 -12.94
C TYR A 289 -5.20 0.23 -14.39
N PRO A 290 -6.18 -0.48 -14.98
CA PRO A 290 -6.58 -0.27 -16.38
C PRO A 290 -6.97 1.18 -16.72
N ASN A 291 -7.52 1.91 -15.75
CA ASN A 291 -7.95 3.30 -15.92
C ASN A 291 -7.04 4.30 -15.21
N GLY A 292 -5.91 3.84 -14.67
CA GLY A 292 -4.97 4.63 -13.89
C GLY A 292 -5.31 4.71 -12.40
N GLY A 293 -4.34 5.18 -11.62
CA GLY A 293 -4.51 5.52 -10.21
C GLY A 293 -5.34 6.80 -10.04
N ASP A 294 -5.75 7.03 -8.80
CA ASP A 294 -6.57 8.17 -8.40
C ASP A 294 -5.84 9.05 -7.35
N GLY A 295 -6.40 10.20 -7.02
CA GLY A 295 -5.75 11.28 -6.27
C GLY A 295 -5.06 12.29 -7.19
N HIS A 296 -4.77 13.48 -6.67
CA HIS A 296 -4.21 14.58 -7.46
C HIS A 296 -2.88 14.20 -8.14
N ILE A 297 -1.96 13.54 -7.41
CA ILE A 297 -0.66 13.11 -7.94
C ILE A 297 -0.82 12.08 -9.06
N ALA A 298 -1.63 11.04 -8.89
CA ALA A 298 -1.74 10.01 -9.92
C ALA A 298 -2.43 10.53 -11.18
N ARG A 299 -3.49 11.34 -11.01
CA ARG A 299 -4.23 11.93 -12.12
C ARG A 299 -3.45 13.00 -12.88
N SER A 300 -2.50 13.69 -12.25
CA SER A 300 -1.69 14.71 -12.93
C SER A 300 -0.83 14.13 -14.05
N TYR A 301 -0.42 12.86 -13.96
CA TYR A 301 0.31 12.17 -15.03
C TYR A 301 -0.58 11.73 -16.21
N LEU A 302 -1.89 11.67 -16.05
CA LEU A 302 -2.81 11.16 -17.10
C LEU A 302 -3.34 12.26 -18.03
N ASN A 303 -3.21 13.52 -17.63
CA ASN A 303 -3.87 14.67 -18.28
C ASN A 303 -2.94 15.49 -19.17
N ASN A 304 -1.93 14.86 -19.80
CA ASN A 304 -1.05 15.52 -20.76
C ASN A 304 -1.53 15.37 -22.21
#